data_AF-A0A1G2G9X9-F1
#
_entry.id   AF-A0A1G2G9X9-F1
#
_cell.length_a   1.000
_cell.length_b   1.000
_cell.length_c   1.000
_cell.angle_alpha   90.00
_cell.angle_beta   90.00
_cell.angle_gamma   90.00
#
_symmetry.space_group_name_H-M   'P 1'
#
loop_
_entity.id
_entity.type
_entity.pdbx_description
1 polymer ?
#
loop_
_entity_poly.entity_id
_entity_poly.type
_entity_poly.pdbx_seq_one_letter_code
_entity_poly.pdbx_strand_id
1 'polypeptide(L)'
;METFKKKFNIIPNPEQTKTPAPENENTTEPLEEKPRQSIEQIKQRLFDPYVISKEYDQKGRQAYALEITRKRQEARTLQDDISAREHTLAQIEQQAKILSTLKAEKLLALQQRMERMLVQLKTMLMRDKQVSDLGEASAVLSAQIEELDTKAEETRIELVQLQQEAETIPDPKELLGAYYEKMETMSLTNEEKREFLKPEILVELSTEEYIALWRRLNPHFLSHVTRQGFRDHNAMIYHSAGLQEFHDGLTSVLEDEKILRPPIAVREGLRSRDETTVKKFLEDWVLKAENEEEAEKRLDALLHKSLATAPKYPDQTAVHFATQLVANDYYGGERSNEAFFLYPSDVLASQHQFAFNGWEKDFTQPQSETKWNDVFVWPSSIDNPGIPVDAGMVFLPEHTPVDPKTGSRYASEISIFEGEEKRVMVEDENLVRAFVEWAKNLNEQSLPMVAYKDWEDEKNYWKKREREKICLDAFRQEMQKLGFDEEAAGRLGGDVFKERCQMGRLDWQKNIPFEESMQRLLRQSGSNWKLAEHTISSKEYWETYFTQHPQQKPKHLIFYDGDPTSAIYEFQQKNNIGRADTSGTEGKLLGFDDKHIFDMHEDPRANTGHDELVETAHRIIAVHYMSHGR
;
A
#
# COMPACT_ATOMS: atom_id res chain seq x y z
N MET A 1 64.57 -15.32 -1.83
CA MET A 1 63.83 -15.45 -3.11
C MET A 1 63.18 -14.09 -3.35
N GLU A 2 63.94 -13.06 -3.70
CA GLU A 2 64.43 -12.72 -5.05
C GLU A 2 63.30 -12.54 -6.08
N THR A 3 63.34 -11.35 -6.72
CA THR A 3 62.59 -10.85 -7.89
C THR A 3 61.18 -10.28 -7.58
N PHE A 4 60.74 -9.10 -8.06
CA PHE A 4 61.10 -8.26 -9.21
C PHE A 4 60.85 -6.77 -8.89
N LYS A 5 61.82 -5.90 -9.24
CA LYS A 5 61.69 -4.43 -9.30
C LYS A 5 61.82 -3.98 -10.75
N LYS A 6 61.10 -2.89 -11.06
CA LYS A 6 61.26 -1.91 -12.17
C LYS A 6 60.73 -2.25 -13.57
N LYS A 7 59.78 -1.42 -14.00
CA LYS A 7 59.93 -0.62 -15.22
C LYS A 7 59.77 0.87 -14.90
N PHE A 8 60.52 1.66 -15.62
CA PHE A 8 60.94 3.03 -15.35
C PHE A 8 59.90 4.05 -15.80
N ASN A 9 59.82 5.18 -15.10
CA ASN A 9 59.48 6.46 -15.73
C ASN A 9 60.45 7.54 -15.27
N ILE A 10 60.85 8.34 -16.25
CA ILE A 10 61.96 9.29 -16.25
C ILE A 10 61.45 10.65 -15.72
N ILE A 11 62.23 11.26 -14.83
CA ILE A 11 62.12 12.65 -14.42
C ILE A 11 62.96 13.50 -15.39
N PRO A 12 62.52 14.72 -15.71
CA PRO A 12 63.41 15.87 -15.58
C PRO A 12 62.84 16.93 -14.63
N ASN A 13 63.76 17.55 -13.88
CA ASN A 13 63.58 18.52 -12.81
C ASN A 13 63.62 19.97 -13.39
N PRO A 14 63.65 21.05 -12.59
CA PRO A 14 62.54 21.96 -12.35
C PRO A 14 62.83 23.41 -12.79
N GLU A 15 61.83 24.23 -13.12
CA GLU A 15 62.01 25.70 -13.12
C GLU A 15 60.74 26.45 -12.71
N GLN A 16 60.85 27.09 -11.53
CA GLN A 16 60.48 28.48 -11.25
C GLN A 16 59.01 28.94 -11.34
N THR A 17 58.40 29.00 -10.16
CA THR A 17 57.74 30.18 -9.54
C THR A 17 56.90 31.10 -10.44
N LYS A 18 55.58 30.99 -10.30
CA LYS A 18 54.67 32.16 -10.26
C LYS A 18 53.54 31.93 -9.26
N THR A 19 53.54 32.74 -8.20
CA THR A 19 52.45 32.94 -7.25
C THR A 19 51.22 33.50 -7.98
N PRO A 20 50.00 32.98 -7.80
CA PRO A 20 48.78 33.72 -8.08
C PRO A 20 48.37 34.54 -6.85
N ALA A 21 47.95 35.78 -7.12
CA ALA A 21 47.42 36.75 -6.17
C ALA A 21 46.10 36.27 -5.52
N PRO A 22 45.67 36.86 -4.39
CA PRO A 22 44.40 36.51 -3.76
C PRO A 22 43.25 37.11 -4.56
N GLU A 23 42.37 36.27 -5.08
CA GLU A 23 41.07 36.72 -5.59
C GLU A 23 40.12 36.89 -4.41
N ASN A 24 39.84 38.16 -4.13
CA ASN A 24 38.89 38.63 -3.15
C ASN A 24 37.54 38.85 -3.86
N GLU A 25 36.47 38.63 -3.09
CA GLU A 25 35.12 39.21 -3.21
C GLU A 25 34.15 38.61 -4.23
N ASN A 26 33.37 37.64 -3.72
CA ASN A 26 31.91 37.70 -3.65
C ASN A 26 31.23 38.74 -4.55
N THR A 27 30.86 38.31 -5.74
CA THR A 27 29.68 38.82 -6.43
C THR A 27 28.72 37.66 -6.61
N THR A 28 27.97 37.35 -5.54
CA THR A 28 26.70 36.63 -5.65
C THR A 28 25.77 37.49 -6.48
N GLU A 29 25.70 37.20 -7.78
CA GLU A 29 24.51 37.51 -8.55
C GLU A 29 23.32 36.83 -7.85
N PRO A 30 22.20 37.53 -7.65
CA PRO A 30 21.03 36.91 -7.04
C PRO A 30 20.54 35.84 -8.00
N LEU A 31 20.67 34.57 -7.58
CA LEU A 31 19.91 33.47 -8.14
C LEU A 31 18.44 33.91 -8.15
N GLU A 32 17.91 34.15 -9.35
CA GLU A 32 16.49 34.38 -9.55
C GLU A 32 15.73 33.20 -8.93
N GLU A 33 15.16 33.40 -7.73
CA GLU A 33 14.26 32.44 -7.14
C GLU A 33 13.07 32.28 -8.09
N LYS A 34 13.01 31.13 -8.78
CA LYS A 34 11.80 30.73 -9.50
C LYS A 34 10.61 30.89 -8.53
N PRO A 35 9.52 31.55 -8.93
CA PRO A 35 8.37 31.74 -8.07
C PRO A 35 7.88 30.37 -7.57
N ARG A 36 7.82 30.19 -6.25
CA ARG A 36 7.33 28.94 -5.63
C ARG A 36 5.93 28.65 -6.17
N GLN A 37 5.74 27.47 -6.75
CA GLN A 37 4.42 27.03 -7.20
C GLN A 37 3.50 26.93 -5.97
N SER A 38 2.28 27.44 -6.11
CA SER A 38 1.23 27.20 -5.10
C SER A 38 0.86 25.72 -5.03
N ILE A 39 0.35 25.27 -3.89
CA ILE A 39 -0.04 23.86 -3.73
C ILE A 39 -1.15 23.46 -4.73
N GLU A 40 -2.04 24.37 -5.10
CA GLU A 40 -3.08 24.17 -6.10
C GLU A 40 -2.49 23.98 -7.51
N GLN A 41 -1.42 24.70 -7.84
CA GLN A 41 -0.71 24.48 -9.11
C GLN A 41 -0.01 23.13 -9.13
N ILE A 42 0.57 22.71 -8.00
CA ILE A 42 1.18 21.39 -7.85
C ILE A 42 0.10 20.30 -8.02
N LYS A 43 -1.03 20.42 -7.32
CA LYS A 43 -2.17 19.50 -7.44
C LYS A 43 -2.70 19.41 -8.87
N GLN A 44 -2.80 20.53 -9.59
CA GLN A 44 -3.16 20.51 -11.01
C GLN A 44 -2.17 19.70 -11.87
N ARG A 45 -0.86 19.88 -11.67
CA ARG A 45 0.15 19.10 -12.40
C ARG A 45 0.15 17.61 -12.03
N LEU A 46 -0.16 17.30 -10.77
CA LEU A 46 -0.20 15.92 -10.28
C LEU A 46 -1.48 15.16 -10.66
N PHE A 47 -2.63 15.84 -10.75
CA PHE A 47 -3.91 15.16 -10.82
C PHE A 47 -4.81 15.56 -11.99
N ASP A 48 -4.59 16.69 -12.67
CA ASP A 48 -5.43 17.08 -13.81
C ASP A 48 -5.00 16.32 -15.08
N PRO A 49 -5.81 15.38 -15.61
CA PRO A 49 -5.47 14.61 -16.81
C PRO A 49 -5.22 15.49 -18.04
N TYR A 50 -5.86 16.65 -18.11
CA TYR A 50 -5.64 17.61 -19.19
C TYR A 50 -4.24 18.24 -19.11
N VAL A 51 -3.81 18.62 -17.91
CA VAL A 51 -2.46 19.18 -17.69
C VAL A 51 -1.41 18.12 -17.96
N ILE A 52 -1.58 16.92 -17.39
CA ILE A 52 -0.67 15.78 -17.57
C ILE A 52 -0.53 15.42 -19.05
N SER A 53 -1.64 15.23 -19.77
CA SER A 53 -1.60 14.89 -21.20
C SER A 53 -0.94 15.98 -22.06
N LYS A 54 -1.07 17.26 -21.68
CA LYS A 54 -0.43 18.37 -22.39
C LYS A 54 1.08 18.38 -22.20
N GLU A 55 1.57 17.97 -21.03
CA GLU A 55 3.00 17.93 -20.71
C GLU A 55 3.66 16.68 -21.31
N TYR A 56 3.01 15.51 -21.18
CA TYR A 56 3.66 14.23 -21.42
C TYR A 56 3.15 13.43 -22.63
N ASP A 57 1.95 13.68 -23.15
CA ASP A 57 1.36 12.91 -24.24
C ASP A 57 0.72 13.79 -25.33
N GLN A 58 1.44 14.84 -25.76
CA GLN A 58 0.94 15.76 -26.80
C GLN A 58 0.53 15.05 -28.08
N LYS A 59 1.30 14.03 -28.49
CA LYS A 59 1.00 13.24 -29.69
C LYS A 59 -0.26 12.39 -29.49
N GLY A 60 -0.39 11.68 -28.38
CA GLY A 60 -1.59 10.90 -28.06
C GLY A 60 -2.82 11.80 -27.95
N ARG A 61 -2.69 12.97 -27.34
CA ARG A 61 -3.75 13.98 -27.25
C ARG A 61 -4.23 14.43 -28.63
N GLN A 62 -3.32 14.75 -29.54
CA GLN A 62 -3.66 15.12 -30.91
C GLN A 62 -4.33 13.96 -31.66
N ALA A 63 -3.82 12.74 -31.52
CA ALA A 63 -4.39 11.56 -32.14
C ALA A 63 -5.83 11.27 -31.65
N TYR A 64 -6.08 11.33 -30.34
CA TYR A 64 -7.42 11.15 -29.78
C TYR A 64 -8.37 12.30 -30.16
N ALA A 65 -7.88 13.54 -30.23
CA ALA A 65 -8.71 14.66 -30.69
C ALA A 65 -9.15 14.49 -32.16
N LEU A 66 -8.26 13.99 -33.02
CA LEU A 66 -8.59 13.64 -34.40
C LEU A 66 -9.59 12.49 -34.47
N GLU A 67 -9.37 11.43 -33.68
CA GLU A 67 -10.27 10.28 -33.64
C GLU A 67 -11.67 10.65 -33.15
N ILE A 68 -11.78 11.44 -32.08
CA ILE A 68 -13.05 11.98 -31.59
C ILE A 68 -13.75 12.82 -32.67
N THR A 69 -12.99 13.65 -33.39
CA THR A 69 -13.54 14.48 -34.47
C THR A 69 -14.06 13.61 -35.61
N ARG A 70 -13.31 12.57 -36.00
CA ARG A 70 -13.71 11.59 -37.01
C ARG A 70 -14.97 10.85 -36.61
N LYS A 71 -15.04 10.34 -35.38
CA LYS A 71 -16.23 9.62 -34.86
C LYS A 71 -17.47 10.50 -34.78
N ARG A 72 -17.32 11.78 -34.39
CA ARG A 72 -18.42 12.75 -34.44
C ARG A 72 -18.91 13.00 -35.87
N GLN A 73 -18.01 13.05 -36.83
CA GLN A 73 -18.38 13.24 -38.24
C GLN A 73 -19.09 11.99 -38.79
N GLU A 74 -18.58 10.79 -38.49
CA GLU A 74 -19.22 9.52 -38.84
C GLU A 74 -20.64 9.43 -38.28
N ALA A 75 -20.82 9.71 -37.00
CA ALA A 75 -22.13 9.70 -36.36
C ALA A 75 -23.10 10.71 -36.99
N ARG A 76 -22.62 11.91 -37.36
CA ARG A 76 -23.45 12.92 -38.04
C ARG A 76 -23.86 12.49 -39.43
N THR A 77 -22.92 12.03 -40.25
CA THR A 77 -23.22 11.54 -41.61
C THR A 77 -24.25 10.41 -41.55
N LEU A 78 -24.08 9.48 -40.63
CA LEU A 78 -25.00 8.35 -40.48
C LEU A 78 -26.39 8.80 -39.98
N GLN A 79 -26.44 9.77 -39.08
CA GLN A 79 -27.70 10.37 -38.64
C GLN A 79 -28.43 11.08 -39.78
N ASP A 80 -27.70 11.77 -40.65
CA ASP A 80 -28.25 12.43 -41.84
C ASP A 80 -28.79 11.37 -42.82
N ASP A 81 -28.07 10.26 -43.03
CA ASP A 81 -28.51 9.14 -43.87
C ASP A 81 -29.76 8.45 -43.31
N ILE A 82 -29.80 8.18 -41.99
CA ILE A 82 -30.99 7.64 -41.30
C ILE A 82 -32.18 8.58 -41.52
N SER A 83 -32.00 9.88 -41.27
CA SER A 83 -33.07 10.88 -41.41
C SER A 83 -33.59 10.95 -42.85
N ALA A 84 -32.70 10.86 -43.84
CA ALA A 84 -33.07 10.84 -45.26
C ALA A 84 -33.85 9.57 -45.65
N ARG A 85 -33.47 8.41 -45.09
CA ARG A 85 -34.18 7.14 -45.32
C ARG A 85 -35.53 7.09 -44.62
N GLU A 86 -35.65 7.61 -43.40
CA GLU A 86 -36.93 7.77 -42.70
C GLU A 86 -37.90 8.65 -43.50
N HIS A 87 -37.41 9.77 -44.05
CA HIS A 87 -38.20 10.63 -44.90
C HIS A 87 -38.64 9.92 -46.20
N THR A 88 -37.75 9.15 -46.82
CA THR A 88 -38.07 8.35 -48.03
C THR A 88 -39.13 7.30 -47.73
N LEU A 89 -39.00 6.57 -46.62
CA LEU A 89 -39.98 5.58 -46.19
C LEU A 89 -41.35 6.23 -45.97
N ALA A 90 -41.40 7.38 -45.28
CA ALA A 90 -42.64 8.11 -45.05
C ALA A 90 -43.32 8.55 -46.37
N GLN A 91 -42.53 8.95 -47.38
CA GLN A 91 -43.06 9.28 -48.71
C GLN A 91 -43.64 8.05 -49.43
N ILE A 92 -42.95 6.91 -49.40
CA ILE A 92 -43.40 5.65 -50.00
C ILE A 92 -44.73 5.22 -49.34
N GLU A 93 -44.80 5.21 -48.01
CA GLU A 93 -45.99 4.82 -47.25
C GLU A 93 -47.16 5.77 -47.53
N GLN A 94 -46.91 7.08 -47.63
CA GLN A 94 -47.92 8.06 -48.00
C GLN A 94 -48.46 7.80 -49.43
N GLN A 95 -47.58 7.51 -50.39
CA GLN A 95 -47.97 7.24 -51.76
C GLN A 95 -48.77 5.93 -51.87
N ALA A 96 -48.34 4.87 -51.17
CA ALA A 96 -49.06 3.60 -51.11
C ALA A 96 -50.47 3.78 -50.52
N LYS A 97 -50.61 4.61 -49.48
CA LYS A 97 -51.91 4.96 -48.88
C LYS A 97 -52.83 5.69 -49.85
N ILE A 98 -52.30 6.64 -50.64
CA ILE A 98 -53.07 7.35 -51.68
C ILE A 98 -53.56 6.36 -52.74
N LEU A 99 -52.68 5.49 -53.25
CA LEU A 99 -53.05 4.50 -54.27
C LEU A 99 -54.06 3.46 -53.74
N SER A 100 -53.92 3.04 -52.49
CA SER A 100 -54.86 2.13 -51.82
C SER A 100 -56.26 2.75 -51.71
N THR A 101 -56.33 4.04 -51.36
CA THR A 101 -57.59 4.80 -51.35
C THR A 101 -58.22 4.87 -52.74
N LEU A 102 -57.42 5.19 -53.76
CA LEU A 102 -57.87 5.26 -55.15
C LEU A 102 -58.36 3.90 -55.67
N LYS A 103 -57.67 2.82 -55.31
CA LYS A 103 -58.06 1.44 -55.62
C LYS A 103 -59.39 1.09 -54.98
N ALA A 104 -59.60 1.45 -53.71
CA ALA A 104 -60.87 1.23 -53.01
C ALA A 104 -62.03 1.97 -53.70
N GLU A 105 -61.82 3.20 -54.15
CA GLU A 105 -62.81 3.95 -54.93
C GLU A 105 -63.14 3.26 -56.26
N LYS A 106 -62.12 2.75 -56.98
CA LYS A 106 -62.32 2.03 -58.25
C LYS A 106 -63.04 0.71 -58.07
N LEU A 107 -62.72 -0.05 -57.02
CA LEU A 107 -63.42 -1.30 -56.69
C LEU A 107 -64.88 -1.04 -56.31
N LEU A 108 -65.15 0.01 -55.54
CA LEU A 108 -66.52 0.40 -55.21
C LEU A 108 -67.32 0.79 -56.47
N ALA A 109 -66.71 1.57 -57.37
CA ALA A 109 -67.32 1.94 -58.66
C ALA A 109 -67.57 0.72 -59.55
N LEU A 110 -66.62 -0.22 -59.62
CA LEU A 110 -66.75 -1.50 -60.32
C LEU A 110 -67.93 -2.30 -59.77
N GLN A 111 -68.02 -2.44 -58.44
CA GLN A 111 -69.07 -3.19 -57.75
C GLN A 111 -70.45 -2.58 -58.02
N GLN A 112 -70.61 -1.26 -57.85
CA GLN A 112 -71.84 -0.55 -58.17
C GLN A 112 -72.24 -0.66 -59.65
N ARG A 113 -71.26 -0.77 -60.56
CA ARG A 113 -71.52 -0.94 -62.00
C ARG A 113 -71.92 -2.36 -62.33
N MET A 114 -71.26 -3.35 -61.72
CA MET A 114 -71.64 -4.77 -61.83
C MET A 114 -73.04 -5.01 -61.29
N GLU A 115 -73.41 -4.42 -60.14
CA GLU A 115 -74.78 -4.50 -59.61
C GLU A 115 -75.81 -3.89 -60.57
N ARG A 116 -75.52 -2.70 -61.13
CA ARG A 116 -76.39 -2.08 -62.16
C ARG A 116 -76.51 -2.92 -63.43
N MET A 117 -75.42 -3.54 -63.87
CA MET A 117 -75.44 -4.48 -65.00
C MET A 117 -76.24 -5.73 -64.66
N LEU A 118 -76.14 -6.28 -63.45
CA LEU A 118 -76.90 -7.46 -63.02
C LEU A 118 -78.41 -7.20 -63.07
N VAL A 119 -78.82 -5.96 -62.78
CA VAL A 119 -80.20 -5.48 -62.96
C VAL A 119 -80.58 -5.38 -64.44
N GLN A 120 -79.67 -4.95 -65.33
CA GLN A 120 -79.91 -4.84 -66.79
C GLN A 120 -79.78 -6.18 -67.57
N LEU A 121 -78.96 -7.12 -67.12
CA LEU A 121 -78.68 -8.41 -67.76
C LEU A 121 -79.81 -9.43 -67.59
N LYS A 122 -80.77 -9.17 -66.69
CA LYS A 122 -82.08 -9.85 -66.73
C LYS A 122 -82.83 -9.64 -68.07
N THR A 123 -82.34 -8.76 -68.95
CA THR A 123 -82.97 -8.44 -70.24
C THR A 123 -82.13 -8.61 -71.51
N MET A 124 -80.79 -8.76 -71.50
CA MET A 124 -79.98 -9.20 -72.67
C MET A 124 -78.48 -9.36 -72.33
N LEU A 125 -77.78 -10.26 -73.04
CA LEU A 125 -76.35 -10.60 -72.90
C LEU A 125 -75.43 -9.62 -73.67
N MET A 126 -74.74 -8.72 -72.97
CA MET A 126 -73.69 -7.85 -73.54
C MET A 126 -72.48 -7.74 -72.59
N ARG A 127 -71.26 -7.67 -73.14
CA ARG A 127 -70.02 -7.33 -72.41
C ARG A 127 -69.92 -5.80 -72.27
N ASP A 128 -69.83 -5.27 -71.04
CA ASP A 128 -69.61 -3.84 -70.79
C ASP A 128 -68.11 -3.52 -70.72
N LYS A 129 -67.65 -2.72 -71.69
CA LYS A 129 -66.27 -2.26 -71.79
C LYS A 129 -65.81 -1.50 -70.54
N GLN A 130 -66.70 -0.76 -69.87
CA GLN A 130 -66.35 0.01 -68.67
C GLN A 130 -65.99 -0.88 -67.46
N VAL A 131 -66.56 -2.08 -67.37
CA VAL A 131 -66.19 -3.05 -66.31
C VAL A 131 -64.82 -3.65 -66.57
N SER A 132 -64.47 -3.88 -67.85
CA SER A 132 -63.11 -4.28 -68.24
C SER A 132 -62.10 -3.18 -67.90
N ASP A 133 -62.40 -1.93 -68.27
CA ASP A 133 -61.51 -0.78 -68.05
C ASP A 133 -61.28 -0.51 -66.54
N LEU A 134 -62.32 -0.62 -65.71
CA LEU A 134 -62.21 -0.48 -64.24
C LEU A 134 -61.46 -1.64 -63.59
N GLY A 135 -61.63 -2.87 -64.13
CA GLY A 135 -60.90 -4.06 -63.70
C GLY A 135 -59.40 -3.95 -64.01
N GLU A 136 -59.05 -3.53 -65.23
CA GLU A 136 -57.67 -3.26 -65.63
C GLU A 136 -57.04 -2.15 -64.78
N ALA A 137 -57.75 -1.04 -64.55
CA ALA A 137 -57.27 0.04 -63.69
C ALA A 137 -57.02 -0.42 -62.24
N SER A 138 -57.89 -1.27 -61.68
CA SER A 138 -57.70 -1.84 -60.34
C SER A 138 -56.52 -2.82 -60.29
N ALA A 139 -56.27 -3.58 -61.37
CA ALA A 139 -55.11 -4.46 -61.47
C ALA A 139 -53.80 -3.65 -61.54
N VAL A 140 -53.76 -2.57 -62.33
CA VAL A 140 -52.61 -1.66 -62.42
C VAL A 140 -52.30 -1.01 -61.06
N LEU A 141 -53.32 -0.51 -60.35
CA LEU A 141 -53.15 0.06 -59.01
C LEU A 141 -52.66 -0.99 -58.00
N SER A 142 -53.07 -2.24 -58.14
CA SER A 142 -52.59 -3.33 -57.27
C SER A 142 -51.10 -3.60 -57.47
N ALA A 143 -50.65 -3.66 -58.73
CA ALA A 143 -49.24 -3.84 -59.04
C ALA A 143 -48.38 -2.68 -58.55
N GLN A 144 -48.87 -1.43 -58.64
CA GLN A 144 -48.15 -0.26 -58.12
C GLN A 144 -48.06 -0.25 -56.59
N ILE A 145 -49.11 -0.69 -55.88
CA ILE A 145 -49.07 -0.82 -54.42
C ILE A 145 -48.06 -1.90 -54.02
N GLU A 146 -48.07 -3.05 -54.68
CA GLU A 146 -47.12 -4.15 -54.40
C GLU A 146 -45.65 -3.75 -54.66
N GLU A 147 -45.41 -2.94 -55.71
CA GLU A 147 -44.08 -2.35 -55.97
C GLU A 147 -43.65 -1.38 -54.85
N LEU A 148 -44.58 -0.53 -54.37
CA LEU A 148 -44.29 0.39 -53.26
C LEU A 148 -44.07 -0.34 -51.94
N ASP A 149 -44.84 -1.39 -51.66
CA ASP A 149 -44.67 -2.23 -50.47
C ASP A 149 -43.30 -2.92 -50.47
N THR A 150 -42.86 -3.41 -51.64
CA THR A 150 -41.52 -3.98 -51.81
C THR A 150 -40.43 -2.94 -51.52
N LYS A 151 -40.55 -1.72 -52.09
CA LYS A 151 -39.61 -0.62 -51.83
C LYS A 151 -39.62 -0.16 -50.37
N ALA A 152 -40.78 -0.16 -49.71
CA ALA A 152 -40.90 0.18 -48.30
C ALA A 152 -40.14 -0.83 -47.43
N GLU A 153 -40.28 -2.13 -47.73
CA GLU A 153 -39.59 -3.17 -46.98
C GLU A 153 -38.07 -3.12 -47.19
N GLU A 154 -37.60 -2.91 -48.43
CA GLU A 154 -36.18 -2.68 -48.71
C GLU A 154 -35.64 -1.48 -47.91
N THR A 155 -36.39 -0.36 -47.88
CA THR A 155 -35.99 0.85 -47.13
C THR A 155 -35.97 0.60 -45.61
N ARG A 156 -36.89 -0.23 -45.08
CA ARG A 156 -36.88 -0.62 -43.66
C ARG A 156 -35.67 -1.47 -43.30
N ILE A 157 -35.29 -2.40 -44.16
CA ILE A 157 -34.07 -3.22 -43.96
C ILE A 157 -32.83 -2.33 -43.94
N GLU A 158 -32.72 -1.39 -44.88
CA GLU A 158 -31.61 -0.42 -44.90
C GLU A 158 -31.60 0.47 -43.64
N LEU A 159 -32.77 0.92 -43.17
CA LEU A 159 -32.87 1.70 -41.92
C LEU A 159 -32.37 0.92 -40.70
N VAL A 160 -32.75 -0.36 -40.57
CA VAL A 160 -32.29 -1.23 -39.48
C VAL A 160 -30.77 -1.41 -39.55
N GLN A 161 -30.20 -1.57 -40.74
CA GLN A 161 -28.75 -1.68 -40.91
C GLN A 161 -28.04 -0.38 -40.49
N LEU A 162 -28.51 0.78 -40.93
CA LEU A 162 -27.92 2.08 -40.55
C LEU A 162 -28.05 2.35 -39.04
N GLN A 163 -29.18 1.98 -38.43
CA GLN A 163 -29.38 2.10 -36.98
C GLN A 163 -28.42 1.19 -36.21
N GLN A 164 -28.22 -0.06 -36.66
CA GLN A 164 -27.24 -0.97 -36.08
C GLN A 164 -25.81 -0.42 -36.23
N GLU A 165 -25.46 0.12 -37.40
CA GLU A 165 -24.17 0.77 -37.60
C GLU A 165 -23.97 1.97 -36.65
N ALA A 166 -25.03 2.75 -36.38
CA ALA A 166 -24.97 3.90 -35.48
C ALA A 166 -24.68 3.49 -34.03
N GLU A 167 -25.27 2.38 -33.58
CA GLU A 167 -25.00 1.80 -32.26
C GLU A 167 -23.55 1.32 -32.08
N THR A 168 -22.85 1.01 -33.18
CA THR A 168 -21.43 0.60 -33.12
C THR A 168 -20.44 1.75 -33.02
N ILE A 169 -20.86 2.99 -33.23
CA ILE A 169 -19.97 4.16 -33.15
C ILE A 169 -19.76 4.50 -31.66
N PRO A 170 -18.51 4.45 -31.15
CA PRO A 170 -18.24 4.74 -29.74
C PRO A 170 -18.60 6.18 -29.36
N ASP A 171 -19.11 6.39 -28.14
CA ASP A 171 -19.38 7.74 -27.63
C ASP A 171 -18.05 8.53 -27.51
N PRO A 172 -17.93 9.71 -28.15
CA PRO A 172 -16.81 10.61 -27.94
C PRO A 172 -16.45 10.91 -26.49
N LYS A 173 -17.42 10.90 -25.57
CA LYS A 173 -17.16 11.10 -24.14
C LYS A 173 -16.47 9.90 -23.51
N GLU A 174 -16.85 8.68 -23.89
CA GLU A 174 -16.20 7.45 -23.43
C GLU A 174 -14.77 7.35 -23.96
N LEU A 175 -14.54 7.72 -25.23
CA LEU A 175 -13.19 7.80 -25.80
C LEU A 175 -12.30 8.80 -25.05
N LEU A 176 -12.84 9.96 -24.68
CA LEU A 176 -12.12 10.95 -23.89
C LEU A 176 -11.87 10.47 -22.46
N GLY A 177 -12.86 9.81 -21.84
CA GLY A 177 -12.73 9.22 -20.51
C GLY A 177 -11.63 8.18 -20.46
N ALA A 178 -11.62 7.23 -21.40
CA ALA A 178 -10.57 6.20 -21.52
C ALA A 178 -9.18 6.81 -21.74
N TYR A 179 -9.09 7.91 -22.51
CA TYR A 179 -7.83 8.62 -22.69
C TYR A 179 -7.33 9.28 -21.39
N TYR A 180 -8.23 9.87 -20.60
CA TYR A 180 -7.85 10.49 -19.33
C TYR A 180 -7.57 9.47 -18.22
N GLU A 181 -8.24 8.32 -18.21
CA GLU A 181 -7.90 7.21 -17.29
C GLU A 181 -6.44 6.78 -17.46
N LYS A 182 -5.91 6.76 -18.69
CA LYS A 182 -4.49 6.49 -18.96
C LYS A 182 -3.56 7.52 -18.29
N MET A 183 -3.98 8.77 -18.15
CA MET A 183 -3.16 9.83 -17.53
C MET A 183 -3.06 9.66 -16.01
N GLU A 184 -4.06 9.04 -15.38
CA GLU A 184 -4.06 8.77 -13.94
C GLU A 184 -2.95 7.81 -13.51
N THR A 185 -2.38 7.04 -14.44
CA THR A 185 -1.30 6.08 -14.19
C THR A 185 -0.02 6.44 -14.94
N MET A 186 0.11 7.70 -15.38
CA MET A 186 1.33 8.15 -16.04
C MET A 186 2.42 8.41 -15.00
N SER A 187 3.49 7.61 -15.01
CA SER A 187 4.56 7.67 -14.02
C SER A 187 5.21 9.06 -13.93
N LEU A 188 5.57 9.48 -12.72
CA LEU A 188 6.41 10.65 -12.52
C LEU A 188 7.88 10.35 -12.89
N THR A 189 8.61 11.35 -13.39
CA THR A 189 10.08 11.23 -13.54
C THR A 189 10.78 11.36 -12.18
N ASN A 190 12.05 10.96 -12.10
CA ASN A 190 12.80 11.08 -10.85
C ASN A 190 13.02 12.54 -10.40
N GLU A 191 13.12 13.49 -11.33
CA GLU A 191 13.14 14.92 -11.01
C GLU A 191 11.80 15.36 -10.40
N GLU A 192 10.68 14.94 -10.98
CA GLU A 192 9.35 15.24 -10.43
C GLU A 192 9.13 14.58 -9.07
N LYS A 193 9.57 13.34 -8.87
CA LYS A 193 9.51 12.65 -7.58
C LYS A 193 10.26 13.46 -6.51
N ARG A 194 11.46 13.98 -6.82
CA ARG A 194 12.21 14.86 -5.91
C ARG A 194 11.50 16.18 -5.64
N GLU A 195 10.81 16.74 -6.62
CA GLU A 195 10.11 18.02 -6.50
C GLU A 195 8.81 17.90 -5.71
N PHE A 196 7.99 16.87 -6.02
CA PHE A 196 6.60 16.77 -5.56
C PHE A 196 6.36 15.81 -4.40
N LEU A 197 7.29 14.91 -4.09
CA LEU A 197 7.16 13.98 -2.95
C LEU A 197 7.75 14.53 -1.65
N LYS A 198 7.92 15.86 -1.55
CA LYS A 198 8.41 16.50 -0.34
C LYS A 198 7.35 16.46 0.76
N PRO A 199 7.73 16.26 2.04
CA PRO A 199 6.78 16.18 3.14
C PRO A 199 5.78 17.36 3.22
N GLU A 200 6.24 18.58 2.95
CA GLU A 200 5.40 19.78 2.95
C GLU A 200 4.32 19.81 1.85
N ILE A 201 4.48 19.01 0.80
CA ILE A 201 3.46 18.83 -0.25
C ILE A 201 2.51 17.71 0.15
N LEU A 202 3.05 16.59 0.65
CA LEU A 202 2.29 15.38 0.97
C LEU A 202 1.28 15.59 2.11
N VAL A 203 1.59 16.47 3.08
CA VAL A 203 0.69 16.84 4.18
C VAL A 203 -0.52 17.66 3.72
N GLU A 204 -0.43 18.32 2.56
CA GLU A 204 -1.52 19.13 1.99
C GLU A 204 -2.47 18.31 1.11
N LEU A 205 -2.13 17.07 0.81
CA LEU A 205 -2.98 16.16 0.06
C LEU A 205 -4.09 15.60 0.95
N SER A 206 -5.30 15.44 0.43
CA SER A 206 -6.29 14.52 1.01
C SER A 206 -5.82 13.07 0.85
N THR A 207 -6.43 12.15 1.59
CA THR A 207 -6.11 10.73 1.48
C THR A 207 -6.36 10.20 0.06
N GLU A 208 -7.43 10.64 -0.59
CA GLU A 208 -7.77 10.28 -1.97
C GLU A 208 -6.74 10.83 -2.98
N GLU A 209 -6.27 12.07 -2.78
CA GLU A 209 -5.20 12.65 -3.59
C GLU A 209 -3.87 11.91 -3.38
N TYR A 210 -3.54 11.51 -2.15
CA TYR A 210 -2.34 10.71 -1.88
C TYR A 210 -2.40 9.34 -2.56
N ILE A 211 -3.56 8.68 -2.52
CA ILE A 211 -3.79 7.42 -3.22
C ILE A 211 -3.67 7.61 -4.74
N ALA A 212 -4.26 8.68 -5.28
CA ALA A 212 -4.15 9.02 -6.70
C ALA A 212 -2.68 9.31 -7.10
N LEU A 213 -1.90 9.94 -6.23
CA LEU A 213 -0.47 10.16 -6.42
C LEU A 213 0.26 8.82 -6.50
N TRP A 214 -0.03 7.89 -5.59
CA TRP A 214 0.62 6.57 -5.58
C TRP A 214 0.30 5.74 -6.85
N ARG A 215 -0.86 5.92 -7.49
CA ARG A 215 -1.12 5.28 -8.80
C ARG A 215 -0.11 5.68 -9.90
N ARG A 216 0.58 6.81 -9.73
CA ARG A 216 1.62 7.35 -10.61
C ARG A 216 3.05 7.08 -10.13
N LEU A 217 3.22 6.29 -9.08
CA LEU A 217 4.52 5.89 -8.53
C LEU A 217 4.72 4.37 -8.66
N ASN A 218 5.91 3.88 -8.31
CA ASN A 218 6.16 2.45 -8.19
C ASN A 218 5.28 1.85 -7.08
N PRO A 219 4.82 0.58 -7.23
CA PRO A 219 3.97 -0.08 -6.24
C PRO A 219 4.72 -0.46 -4.96
N HIS A 220 6.02 -0.22 -4.91
CA HIS A 220 6.85 -0.63 -3.80
C HIS A 220 6.66 0.28 -2.59
N PHE A 221 6.74 -0.30 -1.39
CA PHE A 221 6.62 0.40 -0.14
C PHE A 221 7.71 0.00 0.87
N LEU A 222 7.91 0.93 1.80
CA LEU A 222 8.60 0.75 3.07
C LEU A 222 7.59 0.91 4.20
N SER A 223 7.72 0.09 5.24
CA SER A 223 6.84 0.14 6.40
C SER A 223 7.61 0.30 7.70
N HIS A 224 6.97 0.86 8.71
CA HIS A 224 7.49 0.94 10.07
C HIS A 224 6.37 0.55 11.04
N VAL A 225 6.46 -0.63 11.64
CA VAL A 225 5.50 -1.09 12.64
C VAL A 225 5.86 -0.53 14.01
N THR A 226 4.85 -0.09 14.75
CA THR A 226 4.99 0.36 16.13
C THR A 226 4.49 -0.70 17.10
N ARG A 227 4.97 -0.61 18.34
CA ARG A 227 4.43 -1.41 19.43
C ARG A 227 3.31 -0.62 20.09
N GLN A 228 2.07 -1.00 19.81
CA GLN A 228 0.91 -0.55 20.56
C GLN A 228 0.34 -1.73 21.35
N GLY A 229 0.01 -1.49 22.62
CA GLY A 229 -0.43 -2.54 23.54
C GLY A 229 0.72 -3.44 24.01
N PHE A 230 0.40 -4.65 24.45
CA PHE A 230 1.38 -5.64 24.90
C PHE A 230 2.13 -6.31 23.76
N ARG A 231 3.44 -6.45 23.90
CA ARG A 231 4.20 -7.29 22.98
C ARG A 231 3.92 -8.77 23.23
N ASP A 232 2.97 -9.37 22.52
CA ASP A 232 2.51 -10.74 22.78
C ASP A 232 3.24 -11.82 21.96
N HIS A 233 4.15 -11.41 21.07
CA HIS A 233 4.88 -12.33 20.23
C HIS A 233 6.32 -11.89 19.94
N ASN A 234 7.13 -12.87 19.57
CA ASN A 234 8.42 -12.67 18.94
C ASN A 234 8.63 -13.72 17.85
N ALA A 235 9.41 -13.40 16.83
CA ALA A 235 9.76 -14.34 15.77
C ALA A 235 11.18 -14.91 15.89
N MET A 236 12.04 -14.32 16.73
CA MET A 236 13.41 -14.79 16.95
C MET A 236 14.00 -14.37 18.30
N ILE A 237 14.94 -15.17 18.82
CA ILE A 237 15.59 -14.97 20.13
C ILE A 237 16.22 -13.58 20.26
N TYR A 238 16.90 -13.12 19.21
CA TYR A 238 17.60 -11.82 19.19
C TYR A 238 16.66 -10.61 19.10
N HIS A 239 15.37 -10.82 18.82
CA HIS A 239 14.35 -9.77 18.74
C HIS A 239 13.29 -9.95 19.82
N SER A 240 13.68 -10.36 21.02
CA SER A 240 12.77 -10.63 22.15
C SER A 240 12.58 -9.43 23.10
N ALA A 241 13.27 -8.32 22.89
CA ALA A 241 13.26 -7.16 23.80
C ALA A 241 11.85 -6.59 24.03
N GLY A 242 11.42 -6.48 25.28
CA GLY A 242 10.10 -5.96 25.65
C GLY A 242 8.93 -6.94 25.44
N LEU A 243 9.19 -8.24 25.29
CA LEU A 243 8.12 -9.26 25.30
C LEU A 243 7.29 -9.14 26.59
N GLN A 244 5.97 -9.15 26.45
CA GLN A 244 4.96 -8.95 27.51
C GLN A 244 4.93 -7.56 28.15
N GLU A 245 5.75 -6.62 27.68
CA GLU A 245 5.68 -5.23 28.12
C GLU A 245 4.57 -4.49 27.36
N PHE A 246 3.89 -3.59 28.06
CA PHE A 246 2.94 -2.67 27.46
C PHE A 246 3.66 -1.50 26.81
N HIS A 247 3.24 -1.14 25.60
CA HIS A 247 3.83 -0.05 24.83
C HIS A 247 2.75 0.88 24.25
N ASP A 248 3.03 2.17 24.33
CA ASP A 248 2.22 3.26 23.76
C ASP A 248 2.90 3.86 22.53
N GLY A 249 3.44 3.00 21.65
CA GLY A 249 4.34 3.41 20.59
C GLY A 249 3.69 4.35 19.57
N LEU A 250 2.45 4.09 19.17
CA LEU A 250 1.77 4.97 18.22
C LEU A 250 1.43 6.31 18.87
N THR A 251 0.78 6.32 20.03
CA THR A 251 0.41 7.55 20.74
C THR A 251 1.65 8.39 21.07
N SER A 252 2.75 7.77 21.48
CA SER A 252 4.03 8.45 21.71
C SER A 252 4.55 9.18 20.47
N VAL A 253 4.45 8.55 19.28
CA VAL A 253 4.84 9.18 18.01
C VAL A 253 3.89 10.34 17.66
N LEU A 254 2.59 10.17 17.88
CA LEU A 254 1.60 11.19 17.55
C LEU A 254 1.67 12.41 18.46
N GLU A 255 1.99 12.21 19.74
CA GLU A 255 2.28 13.28 20.71
C GLU A 255 3.58 14.00 20.39
N ASP A 256 4.57 13.29 19.84
CA ASP A 256 5.87 13.81 19.43
C ASP A 256 5.83 14.41 18.03
N GLU A 257 4.95 15.40 17.85
CA GLU A 257 4.81 16.21 16.64
C GLU A 257 4.50 15.39 15.37
N LYS A 258 4.03 14.15 15.52
CA LYS A 258 3.80 13.20 14.41
C LYS A 258 5.09 12.95 13.62
N ILE A 259 6.21 12.74 14.32
CA ILE A 259 7.52 12.48 13.74
C ILE A 259 8.03 11.09 14.17
N LEU A 260 8.34 10.24 13.19
CA LEU A 260 9.08 8.99 13.43
C LEU A 260 10.55 9.30 13.66
N ARG A 261 10.99 9.20 14.92
CA ARG A 261 12.35 9.56 15.32
C ARG A 261 13.31 8.36 15.31
N PRO A 262 14.60 8.56 14.98
CA PRO A 262 15.59 7.50 15.08
C PRO A 262 15.92 7.17 16.55
N PRO A 263 16.49 5.98 16.84
CA PRO A 263 16.82 5.55 18.19
C PRO A 263 17.65 6.55 19.01
N ILE A 264 18.59 7.26 18.40
CA ILE A 264 19.43 8.26 19.08
C ILE A 264 18.60 9.43 19.65
N ALA A 265 17.50 9.79 19.00
CA ALA A 265 16.66 10.88 19.44
C ALA A 265 15.69 10.45 20.56
N VAL A 266 15.22 9.20 20.52
CA VAL A 266 14.23 8.69 21.49
C VAL A 266 14.90 8.03 22.70
N ARG A 267 15.81 7.07 22.48
CA ARG A 267 16.44 6.27 23.54
C ARG A 267 17.56 7.02 24.24
N GLU A 268 18.40 7.72 23.46
CA GLU A 268 19.56 8.45 24.00
C GLU A 268 19.20 9.90 24.38
N GLY A 269 17.98 10.36 24.09
CA GLY A 269 17.49 11.69 24.45
C GLY A 269 18.11 12.84 23.66
N LEU A 270 18.77 12.56 22.53
CA LEU A 270 19.50 13.53 21.71
C LEU A 270 18.62 14.15 20.61
N ARG A 271 17.45 14.69 20.99
CA ARG A 271 16.50 15.28 20.02
C ARG A 271 17.01 16.59 19.42
N SER A 272 17.35 17.56 20.25
CA SER A 272 17.84 18.88 19.83
C SER A 272 19.36 18.93 19.68
N ARG A 273 20.07 17.97 20.30
CA ARG A 273 21.54 17.89 20.34
C ARG A 273 22.23 19.15 20.88
N ASP A 274 21.48 20.00 21.59
CA ASP A 274 22.05 21.12 22.31
C ASP A 274 22.92 20.67 23.50
N GLU A 275 23.72 21.58 24.04
CA GLU A 275 24.64 21.28 25.15
C GLU A 275 23.94 20.65 26.37
N THR A 276 22.67 20.97 26.62
CA THR A 276 21.90 20.40 27.75
C THR A 276 21.57 18.93 27.49
N THR A 277 21.05 18.62 26.31
CA THR A 277 20.71 17.24 25.93
C THR A 277 21.95 16.36 25.79
N VAL A 278 23.03 16.89 25.20
CA VAL A 278 24.31 16.17 25.10
C VAL A 278 24.87 15.91 26.50
N LYS A 279 24.82 16.89 27.41
CA LYS A 279 25.27 16.67 28.79
C LYS A 279 24.50 15.53 29.45
N LYS A 280 23.16 15.54 29.36
CA LYS A 280 22.30 14.48 29.91
C LYS A 280 22.65 13.09 29.34
N PHE A 281 22.89 13.01 28.02
CA PHE A 281 23.34 11.78 27.37
C PHE A 281 24.66 11.23 27.95
N LEU A 282 25.56 12.11 28.39
CA LEU A 282 26.85 11.73 28.98
C LEU A 282 26.76 11.38 30.48
N GLU A 283 25.76 11.90 31.20
CA GLU A 283 25.65 11.85 32.67
C GLU A 283 25.60 10.43 33.22
N ASP A 284 24.93 9.50 32.53
CA ASP A 284 24.67 8.17 33.08
C ASP A 284 25.89 7.25 33.10
N TRP A 285 26.88 7.48 32.23
CA TRP A 285 28.02 6.56 32.11
C TRP A 285 29.35 7.26 31.81
N VAL A 286 29.37 8.20 30.87
CA VAL A 286 30.59 8.87 30.41
C VAL A 286 31.16 9.80 31.49
N LEU A 287 30.31 10.64 32.09
CA LEU A 287 30.73 11.58 33.15
C LEU A 287 30.96 10.90 34.51
N LYS A 288 30.69 9.59 34.63
CA LYS A 288 31.04 8.78 35.80
C LYS A 288 32.42 8.11 35.67
N ALA A 289 33.24 8.55 34.71
CA ALA A 289 34.61 8.09 34.56
C ALA A 289 35.51 8.66 35.68
N GLU A 290 36.68 8.04 35.88
CA GLU A 290 37.61 8.49 36.92
C GLU A 290 38.36 9.78 36.52
N ASN A 291 38.52 10.00 35.22
CA ASN A 291 39.24 11.12 34.65
C ASN A 291 38.77 11.42 33.22
N GLU A 292 39.25 12.53 32.66
CA GLU A 292 38.94 13.02 31.31
C GLU A 292 39.29 11.98 30.22
N GLU A 293 40.48 11.37 30.27
CA GLU A 293 40.91 10.38 29.26
C GLU A 293 39.99 9.13 29.24
N GLU A 294 39.57 8.65 30.41
CA GLU A 294 38.63 7.52 30.51
C GLU A 294 37.22 7.94 30.07
N ALA A 295 36.80 9.18 30.30
CA ALA A 295 35.53 9.69 29.78
C ALA A 295 35.51 9.71 28.25
N GLU A 296 36.59 10.19 27.61
CA GLU A 296 36.73 10.16 26.15
C GLU A 296 36.67 8.73 25.59
N LYS A 297 37.34 7.76 26.24
CA LYS A 297 37.24 6.34 25.85
C LYS A 297 35.84 5.76 25.99
N ARG A 298 35.08 6.18 27.01
CA ARG A 298 33.68 5.77 27.18
C ARG A 298 32.78 6.40 26.13
N LEU A 299 33.01 7.65 25.76
CA LEU A 299 32.30 8.31 24.65
C LEU A 299 32.54 7.56 23.34
N ASP A 300 33.80 7.27 23.01
CA ASP A 300 34.15 6.49 21.82
C ASP A 300 33.46 5.11 21.82
N ALA A 301 33.49 4.41 22.96
CA ALA A 301 32.79 3.15 23.13
C ALA A 301 31.28 3.28 22.95
N LEU A 302 30.69 4.37 23.44
CA LEU A 302 29.26 4.66 23.34
C LEU A 302 28.84 4.86 21.88
N LEU A 303 29.66 5.53 21.06
CA LEU A 303 29.33 5.85 19.67
C LEU A 303 29.73 4.75 18.67
N HIS A 304 30.69 3.88 18.98
CA HIS A 304 31.27 2.96 17.99
C HIS A 304 31.15 1.47 18.33
N LYS A 305 31.04 1.07 19.61
CA LYS A 305 31.00 -0.37 19.97
C LYS A 305 29.59 -0.95 19.89
N SER A 306 29.36 -1.77 18.86
CA SER A 306 28.13 -2.56 18.69
C SER A 306 28.45 -4.05 18.47
N LEU A 307 27.48 -4.91 18.83
CA LEU A 307 27.48 -6.33 18.47
C LEU A 307 26.71 -6.60 17.16
N ALA A 308 26.04 -5.58 16.61
CA ALA A 308 25.35 -5.65 15.33
C ALA A 308 26.34 -5.56 14.15
N THR A 309 25.88 -5.97 12.97
CA THR A 309 26.64 -5.84 11.71
C THR A 309 26.80 -4.38 11.27
N ALA A 310 25.78 -3.55 11.51
CA ALA A 310 25.81 -2.13 11.19
C ALA A 310 26.68 -1.33 12.19
N PRO A 311 27.42 -0.30 11.73
CA PRO A 311 28.13 0.62 12.61
C PRO A 311 27.14 1.34 13.53
N LYS A 312 27.51 1.45 14.81
CA LYS A 312 26.58 1.87 15.88
C LYS A 312 25.98 3.25 15.67
N TYR A 313 26.80 4.27 15.39
CA TYR A 313 26.30 5.63 15.23
C TYR A 313 25.37 5.78 14.01
N PRO A 314 25.74 5.30 12.80
CA PRO A 314 24.82 5.27 11.66
C PRO A 314 23.52 4.50 11.94
N ASP A 315 23.60 3.36 12.61
CA ASP A 315 22.44 2.55 13.01
C ASP A 315 21.49 3.34 13.93
N GLN A 316 22.01 4.00 14.96
CA GLN A 316 21.22 4.76 15.92
C GLN A 316 20.64 6.06 15.36
N THR A 317 21.21 6.62 14.29
CA THR A 317 20.77 7.88 13.68
C THR A 317 19.77 7.71 12.55
N ALA A 318 19.59 6.48 12.05
CA ALA A 318 18.60 6.16 11.04
C ALA A 318 17.25 5.73 11.65
N VAL A 319 16.18 5.98 10.92
CA VAL A 319 14.89 5.30 11.13
C VAL A 319 14.92 4.00 10.32
N HIS A 320 14.50 2.90 10.94
CA HIS A 320 14.57 1.57 10.32
C HIS A 320 13.21 1.21 9.72
N PHE A 321 13.19 0.80 8.46
CA PHE A 321 11.98 0.39 7.76
C PHE A 321 12.10 -1.04 7.24
N ALA A 322 10.98 -1.75 7.12
CA ALA A 322 10.91 -3.03 6.43
C ALA A 322 10.44 -2.84 4.99
N THR A 323 11.07 -3.55 4.06
CA THR A 323 10.79 -3.45 2.62
C THR A 323 9.77 -4.47 2.16
N GLN A 324 8.67 -4.05 1.53
CA GLN A 324 7.59 -4.90 1.01
C GLN A 324 6.90 -5.82 2.05
N LEU A 325 7.13 -5.62 3.35
CA LEU A 325 6.39 -6.28 4.43
C LEU A 325 6.28 -5.36 5.65
N VAL A 326 5.34 -5.65 6.55
CA VAL A 326 5.16 -4.89 7.82
C VAL A 326 6.17 -5.29 8.90
N ALA A 327 6.65 -6.54 8.85
CA ALA A 327 7.55 -7.12 9.84
C ALA A 327 6.97 -7.07 11.28
N ASN A 328 5.64 -7.11 11.41
CA ASN A 328 4.93 -7.13 12.68
C ASN A 328 5.41 -8.29 13.59
N ASP A 329 5.62 -9.47 13.02
CA ASP A 329 6.11 -10.63 13.79
C ASP A 329 7.45 -10.39 14.52
N TYR A 330 8.28 -9.48 13.99
CA TYR A 330 9.60 -9.15 14.54
C TYR A 330 9.59 -7.92 15.44
N TYR A 331 8.82 -6.90 15.06
CA TYR A 331 8.92 -5.56 15.67
C TYR A 331 7.61 -5.04 16.26
N GLY A 332 6.48 -5.68 15.95
CA GLY A 332 5.14 -5.30 16.40
C GLY A 332 4.88 -5.56 17.89
N GLY A 333 3.73 -5.03 18.33
CA GLY A 333 3.21 -5.17 19.70
C GLY A 333 2.26 -6.35 19.80
N GLU A 334 0.97 -6.07 19.63
CA GLU A 334 -0.11 -7.07 19.75
C GLU A 334 -0.52 -7.64 18.41
N ARG A 335 -0.54 -8.98 18.28
CA ARG A 335 -1.05 -9.63 17.06
C ARG A 335 -2.46 -9.13 16.74
N SER A 336 -2.77 -8.98 15.46
CA SER A 336 -4.07 -8.50 14.99
C SER A 336 -4.46 -7.11 15.50
N ASN A 337 -3.63 -6.40 16.26
CA ASN A 337 -3.87 -5.04 16.73
C ASN A 337 -2.70 -4.11 16.33
N GLU A 338 -2.03 -4.41 15.22
CA GLU A 338 -0.82 -3.70 14.82
C GLU A 338 -1.09 -2.32 14.25
N ALA A 339 -0.38 -1.33 14.77
CA ALA A 339 -0.33 0.01 14.20
C ALA A 339 0.98 0.19 13.43
N PHE A 340 0.90 0.59 12.16
CA PHE A 340 2.09 0.80 11.33
C PHE A 340 1.97 1.98 10.38
N PHE A 341 3.14 2.48 9.97
CA PHE A 341 3.30 3.53 8.99
C PHE A 341 3.72 2.92 7.66
N LEU A 342 3.19 3.44 6.56
CA LEU A 342 3.43 2.99 5.21
C LEU A 342 3.85 4.16 4.32
N TYR A 343 4.96 4.01 3.62
CA TYR A 343 5.45 5.00 2.68
C TYR A 343 5.70 4.33 1.33
N PRO A 344 5.23 4.89 0.19
CA PRO A 344 5.74 4.50 -1.11
C PRO A 344 7.27 4.61 -1.13
N SER A 345 7.98 3.62 -1.65
CA SER A 345 9.45 3.63 -1.65
C SER A 345 10.01 4.85 -2.38
N ASP A 346 9.34 5.32 -3.44
CA ASP A 346 9.69 6.57 -4.14
C ASP A 346 9.70 7.80 -3.23
N VAL A 347 8.80 7.87 -2.22
CA VAL A 347 8.75 8.98 -1.27
C VAL A 347 10.02 9.00 -0.44
N LEU A 348 10.39 7.89 0.20
CA LEU A 348 11.57 7.89 1.07
C LEU A 348 12.89 7.95 0.27
N ALA A 349 12.99 7.21 -0.84
CA ALA A 349 14.20 7.15 -1.65
C ALA A 349 14.51 8.49 -2.36
N SER A 350 13.50 9.27 -2.75
CA SER A 350 13.71 10.56 -3.39
C SER A 350 14.15 11.66 -2.42
N GLN A 351 13.72 11.59 -1.16
CA GLN A 351 13.91 12.65 -0.16
C GLN A 351 15.08 12.41 0.79
N HIS A 352 15.43 11.15 1.07
CA HIS A 352 16.39 10.79 2.13
C HIS A 352 17.57 9.99 1.61
N GLN A 353 18.67 9.98 2.39
CA GLN A 353 19.74 9.03 2.18
C GLN A 353 19.31 7.69 2.79
N PHE A 354 19.69 6.58 2.16
CA PHE A 354 19.29 5.25 2.64
C PHE A 354 20.35 4.18 2.42
N ALA A 355 20.29 3.11 3.21
CA ALA A 355 21.11 1.91 3.06
C ALA A 355 20.30 0.65 3.41
N PHE A 356 20.72 -0.49 2.88
CA PHE A 356 20.16 -1.80 3.24
C PHE A 356 21.10 -2.51 4.20
N ASN A 357 20.57 -3.12 5.26
CA ASN A 357 21.35 -3.95 6.19
C ASN A 357 21.78 -5.29 5.55
N GLY A 358 20.91 -5.85 4.70
CA GLY A 358 21.13 -7.10 4.00
C GLY A 358 22.01 -6.97 2.75
N TRP A 359 22.46 -8.13 2.26
CA TRP A 359 23.12 -8.27 0.96
C TRP A 359 22.24 -7.89 -0.26
N GLU A 360 20.92 -7.89 -0.09
CA GLU A 360 19.96 -7.55 -1.14
C GLU A 360 19.63 -6.05 -1.09
N LYS A 361 20.07 -5.32 -2.13
CA LYS A 361 19.89 -3.87 -2.23
C LYS A 361 18.72 -3.60 -3.17
N ASP A 362 17.51 -3.79 -2.65
CA ASP A 362 16.32 -3.92 -3.49
C ASP A 362 15.04 -3.45 -2.79
N PHE A 363 14.40 -2.42 -3.35
CA PHE A 363 13.08 -1.96 -2.91
C PHE A 363 11.93 -2.81 -3.46
N THR A 364 12.16 -3.61 -4.51
CA THR A 364 11.11 -4.24 -5.31
C THR A 364 10.58 -5.54 -4.71
N GLN A 365 11.27 -6.09 -3.72
CA GLN A 365 10.96 -7.36 -3.09
C GLN A 365 11.30 -7.34 -1.60
N PRO A 366 10.64 -8.20 -0.79
CA PRO A 366 11.08 -8.46 0.57
C PRO A 366 12.53 -8.90 0.62
N GLN A 367 13.25 -8.46 1.64
CA GLN A 367 14.59 -8.93 1.92
C GLN A 367 14.54 -10.41 2.30
N SER A 368 15.30 -11.26 1.58
CA SER A 368 15.30 -12.70 1.81
C SER A 368 15.84 -13.09 3.19
N GLU A 369 16.73 -12.26 3.73
CA GLU A 369 17.31 -12.44 5.05
C GLU A 369 16.49 -11.67 6.09
N THR A 370 15.51 -12.35 6.68
CA THR A 370 14.55 -11.74 7.63
C THR A 370 15.18 -11.22 8.92
N LYS A 371 16.42 -11.60 9.24
CA LYS A 371 17.17 -11.07 10.40
C LYS A 371 17.89 -9.75 10.13
N TRP A 372 18.05 -9.37 8.86
CA TRP A 372 18.73 -8.14 8.41
C TRP A 372 17.88 -7.44 7.34
N ASN A 373 16.58 -7.34 7.60
CA ASN A 373 15.58 -6.85 6.64
C ASN A 373 15.38 -5.33 6.68
N ASP A 374 16.20 -4.62 7.48
CA ASP A 374 16.06 -3.19 7.67
C ASP A 374 16.60 -2.39 6.48
N VAL A 375 15.86 -1.35 6.14
CA VAL A 375 16.34 -0.21 5.37
C VAL A 375 16.55 0.94 6.33
N PHE A 376 17.80 1.37 6.44
CA PHE A 376 18.18 2.56 7.17
C PHE A 376 17.82 3.78 6.34
N VAL A 377 17.02 4.68 6.90
CA VAL A 377 16.69 5.96 6.28
C VAL A 377 17.13 7.07 7.22
N TRP A 378 18.09 7.89 6.79
CA TRP A 378 18.58 9.00 7.59
C TRP A 378 17.71 10.24 7.39
N PRO A 379 17.19 10.83 8.47
CA PRO A 379 16.50 12.11 8.40
C PRO A 379 17.37 13.20 7.79
N SER A 380 16.75 14.11 7.05
CA SER A 380 17.48 15.19 6.36
C SER A 380 17.94 16.32 7.30
N SER A 381 17.48 16.32 8.55
CA SER A 381 17.83 17.32 9.58
C SER A 381 18.41 16.67 10.82
N ILE A 382 19.41 17.33 11.41
CA ILE A 382 20.11 16.91 12.63
C ILE A 382 19.47 17.54 13.88
N ASP A 383 18.96 18.77 13.75
CA ASP A 383 18.43 19.57 14.88
C ASP A 383 17.01 19.17 15.29
N ASN A 384 16.31 18.42 14.42
CA ASN A 384 15.03 17.78 14.72
C ASN A 384 14.88 16.52 13.85
N PRO A 385 15.60 15.43 14.17
CA PRO A 385 15.69 14.29 13.28
C PRO A 385 14.39 13.47 13.35
N GLY A 386 13.88 13.14 12.16
CA GLY A 386 12.85 12.12 11.97
C GLY A 386 12.16 12.20 10.62
N ILE A 387 11.23 11.27 10.40
CA ILE A 387 10.42 11.16 9.20
C ILE A 387 8.98 11.55 9.57
N PRO A 388 8.38 12.58 8.93
CA PRO A 388 7.01 12.97 9.22
C PRO A 388 6.02 11.84 8.95
N VAL A 389 5.12 11.56 9.90
CA VAL A 389 4.04 10.57 9.76
C VAL A 389 3.09 10.96 8.63
N ASP A 390 2.76 12.25 8.52
CA ASP A 390 1.82 12.76 7.52
C ASP A 390 2.38 12.77 6.08
N ALA A 391 3.66 12.43 5.89
CA ALA A 391 4.24 12.15 4.58
C ALA A 391 3.95 10.72 4.08
N GLY A 392 3.45 9.85 4.97
CA GLY A 392 3.05 8.48 4.69
C GLY A 392 1.57 8.25 5.01
N MET A 393 1.17 6.99 5.06
CA MET A 393 -0.15 6.55 5.48
C MET A 393 -0.04 5.77 6.80
N VAL A 394 -0.99 5.99 7.70
CA VAL A 394 -1.12 5.24 8.96
C VAL A 394 -2.17 4.17 8.78
N PHE A 395 -1.81 2.92 9.07
CA PHE A 395 -2.70 1.78 9.04
C PHE A 395 -3.02 1.34 10.45
N LEU A 396 -4.32 1.28 10.75
CA LEU A 396 -4.86 0.85 12.04
C LEU A 396 -5.85 -0.31 11.84
N PRO A 397 -5.91 -1.26 12.76
CA PRO A 397 -6.83 -2.38 12.66
C PRO A 397 -8.27 -1.89 12.84
N GLU A 398 -9.20 -2.43 12.06
CA GLU A 398 -10.60 -1.97 12.03
C GLU A 398 -11.43 -2.68 13.11
N HIS A 399 -11.51 -4.02 13.05
CA HIS A 399 -12.47 -4.80 13.84
C HIS A 399 -11.91 -5.46 15.09
N THR A 400 -10.63 -5.28 15.39
CA THR A 400 -9.99 -5.95 16.53
C THR A 400 -10.63 -5.53 17.84
N PRO A 401 -11.13 -6.47 18.67
CA PRO A 401 -11.72 -6.15 19.97
C PRO A 401 -10.65 -5.69 20.95
N VAL A 402 -10.80 -4.48 21.50
CA VAL A 402 -9.85 -3.88 22.44
C VAL A 402 -10.55 -3.29 23.65
N ASP A 403 -9.83 -3.21 24.78
CA ASP A 403 -10.28 -2.49 25.96
C ASP A 403 -10.39 -0.98 25.65
N PRO A 404 -11.53 -0.35 25.95
CA PRO A 404 -11.79 1.05 25.58
C PRO A 404 -10.89 2.06 26.32
N LYS A 405 -10.19 1.66 27.39
CA LYS A 405 -9.29 2.53 28.14
C LYS A 405 -7.84 2.40 27.71
N THR A 406 -7.41 1.22 27.28
CA THR A 406 -6.00 0.96 26.96
C THR A 406 -5.74 0.74 25.46
N GLY A 407 -6.77 0.49 24.67
CA GLY A 407 -6.62 0.11 23.26
C GLY A 407 -5.97 -1.26 23.06
N SER A 408 -5.84 -2.07 24.12
CA SER A 408 -5.22 -3.40 24.10
C SER A 408 -6.24 -4.52 24.00
N ARG A 409 -5.87 -5.62 23.35
CA ARG A 409 -6.66 -6.86 23.35
C ARG A 409 -6.76 -7.53 24.72
N TYR A 410 -5.78 -7.30 25.59
CA TYR A 410 -5.61 -8.04 26.83
C TYR A 410 -6.15 -7.27 28.04
N ALA A 411 -6.72 -8.02 28.99
CA ALA A 411 -6.99 -7.50 30.31
C ALA A 411 -5.67 -7.19 31.02
N SER A 412 -5.61 -6.05 31.70
CA SER A 412 -4.40 -5.60 32.38
C SER A 412 -4.69 -4.91 33.71
N GLU A 413 -3.68 -4.90 34.57
CA GLU A 413 -3.68 -4.18 35.83
C GLU A 413 -2.38 -3.38 36.01
N ILE A 414 -2.40 -2.41 36.92
CA ILE A 414 -1.19 -1.68 37.30
C ILE A 414 -0.55 -2.42 38.48
N SER A 415 0.71 -2.79 38.31
CA SER A 415 1.53 -3.43 39.33
C SER A 415 2.80 -2.61 39.57
N ILE A 416 3.33 -2.65 40.79
CA ILE A 416 4.55 -1.94 41.14
C ILE A 416 5.72 -2.91 40.99
N PHE A 417 6.60 -2.65 40.02
CA PHE A 417 7.82 -3.42 39.80
C PHE A 417 9.02 -2.50 40.00
N GLU A 418 9.90 -2.85 40.94
CA GLU A 418 11.13 -2.07 41.24
C GLU A 418 10.88 -0.59 41.60
N GLY A 419 9.68 -0.27 42.13
CA GLY A 419 9.30 1.10 42.50
C GLY A 419 8.64 1.90 41.37
N GLU A 420 8.49 1.31 40.18
CA GLU A 420 7.78 1.91 39.05
C GLU A 420 6.40 1.25 38.87
N GLU A 421 5.38 2.06 38.59
CA GLU A 421 4.08 1.56 38.16
C GLU A 421 4.18 1.06 36.72
N LYS A 422 3.93 -0.23 36.51
CA LYS A 422 3.92 -0.87 35.20
C LYS A 422 2.58 -1.55 34.97
N ARG A 423 2.09 -1.43 33.74
CA ARG A 423 0.90 -2.17 33.29
C ARG A 423 1.31 -3.59 32.93
N VAL A 424 0.67 -4.59 33.54
CA VAL A 424 0.95 -6.01 33.34
C VAL A 424 -0.30 -6.76 32.87
N MET A 425 -0.11 -7.79 32.04
CA MET A 425 -1.21 -8.65 31.59
C MET A 425 -1.74 -9.51 32.75
N VAL A 426 -3.05 -9.72 32.76
CA VAL A 426 -3.69 -10.64 33.71
C VAL A 426 -3.70 -12.05 33.12
N GLU A 427 -3.23 -13.04 33.88
CA GLU A 427 -3.28 -14.45 33.48
C GLU A 427 -4.70 -15.01 33.62
N ASP A 428 -5.16 -15.79 32.64
CA ASP A 428 -6.42 -16.52 32.71
C ASP A 428 -6.23 -17.86 33.42
N GLU A 429 -6.32 -17.84 34.75
CA GLU A 429 -6.18 -19.03 35.59
C GLU A 429 -7.18 -20.14 35.25
N ASN A 430 -8.35 -19.80 34.68
CA ASN A 430 -9.36 -20.79 34.30
C ASN A 430 -8.93 -21.53 33.04
N LEU A 431 -8.49 -20.79 32.01
CA LEU A 431 -7.95 -21.39 30.78
C LEU A 431 -6.69 -22.21 31.06
N VAL A 432 -5.78 -21.68 31.89
CA VAL A 432 -4.56 -22.41 32.28
C VAL A 432 -4.91 -23.75 32.94
N ARG A 433 -5.84 -23.75 33.91
CA ARG A 433 -6.29 -25.00 34.55
C ARG A 433 -6.99 -25.95 33.58
N ALA A 434 -7.86 -25.43 32.72
CA ALA A 434 -8.57 -26.23 31.73
C ALA A 434 -7.61 -26.91 30.75
N PHE A 435 -6.58 -26.19 30.28
CA PHE A 435 -5.55 -26.73 29.40
C PHE A 435 -4.70 -27.80 30.08
N VAL A 436 -4.22 -27.56 31.30
CA VAL A 436 -3.43 -28.53 32.06
C VAL A 436 -4.25 -29.82 32.28
N GLU A 437 -5.53 -29.70 32.61
CA GLU A 437 -6.41 -30.86 32.82
C GLU A 437 -6.72 -31.59 31.50
N TRP A 438 -6.95 -30.87 30.41
CA TRP A 438 -7.08 -31.48 29.08
C TRP A 438 -5.83 -32.26 28.70
N ALA A 439 -4.65 -31.67 28.91
CA ALA A 439 -3.37 -32.29 28.56
C ALA A 439 -3.10 -33.56 29.39
N LYS A 440 -3.54 -33.61 30.67
CA LYS A 440 -3.48 -34.83 31.50
C LYS A 440 -4.31 -35.98 30.93
N ASN A 441 -5.43 -35.66 30.29
CA ASN A 441 -6.39 -36.63 29.77
C ASN A 441 -6.14 -37.02 28.30
N LEU A 442 -5.19 -36.35 27.63
CA LEU A 442 -4.82 -36.60 26.24
C LEU A 442 -4.24 -38.01 26.07
N ASN A 443 -4.87 -38.83 25.22
CA ASN A 443 -4.51 -40.24 25.01
C ASN A 443 -4.67 -40.66 23.53
N GLU A 444 -4.27 -41.89 23.18
CA GLU A 444 -4.26 -42.38 21.78
C GLU A 444 -5.65 -42.38 21.09
N GLN A 445 -6.74 -42.34 21.85
CA GLN A 445 -8.11 -42.29 21.32
C GLN A 445 -8.62 -40.85 21.13
N SER A 446 -7.88 -39.86 21.66
CA SER A 446 -8.23 -38.45 21.52
C SER A 446 -8.11 -38.03 20.06
N LEU A 447 -9.05 -37.22 19.56
CA LEU A 447 -9.10 -36.81 18.16
C LEU A 447 -7.76 -36.25 17.63
N PRO A 448 -7.06 -35.34 18.34
CA PRO A 448 -5.76 -34.84 17.88
C PRO A 448 -4.69 -35.93 17.82
N MET A 449 -4.76 -36.93 18.71
CA MET A 449 -3.78 -38.02 18.77
C MET A 449 -3.99 -39.05 17.66
N VAL A 450 -5.25 -39.31 17.29
CA VAL A 450 -5.59 -40.11 16.10
C VAL A 450 -5.08 -39.41 14.83
N ALA A 451 -5.37 -38.12 14.69
CA ALA A 451 -4.92 -37.34 13.53
C ALA A 451 -3.38 -37.21 13.47
N TYR A 452 -2.73 -37.09 14.63
CA TYR A 452 -1.26 -37.10 14.73
C TYR A 452 -0.68 -38.42 14.24
N LYS A 453 -1.25 -39.56 14.66
CA LYS A 453 -0.78 -40.88 14.24
C LYS A 453 -0.97 -41.10 12.74
N ASP A 454 -2.11 -40.69 12.18
CA ASP A 454 -2.36 -40.73 10.74
C ASP A 454 -1.34 -39.89 9.95
N TRP A 455 -0.90 -38.75 10.49
CA TRP A 455 0.15 -37.93 9.91
C TRP A 455 1.55 -38.57 10.04
N GLU A 456 1.85 -39.16 11.19
CA GLU A 456 3.13 -39.81 11.48
C GLU A 456 3.36 -41.03 10.58
N ASP A 457 2.33 -41.85 10.38
CA ASP A 457 2.36 -43.08 9.57
C ASP A 457 2.38 -42.81 8.05
N GLU A 458 1.99 -41.61 7.60
CA GLU A 458 1.99 -41.24 6.17
C GLU A 458 3.42 -41.02 5.65
N LYS A 459 3.77 -41.76 4.59
CA LYS A 459 5.10 -41.75 3.97
C LYS A 459 5.15 -40.88 2.71
N ASN A 460 4.01 -40.62 2.09
CA ASN A 460 3.92 -39.76 0.91
C ASN A 460 3.96 -38.29 1.32
N TYR A 461 4.93 -37.54 0.79
CA TYR A 461 5.13 -36.11 1.12
C TYR A 461 3.87 -35.25 0.96
N TRP A 462 3.17 -35.37 -0.17
CA TRP A 462 2.00 -34.54 -0.47
C TRP A 462 0.81 -34.86 0.43
N LYS A 463 0.55 -36.15 0.65
CA LYS A 463 -0.49 -36.59 1.59
C LYS A 463 -0.13 -36.25 3.04
N LYS A 464 1.16 -36.31 3.39
CA LYS A 464 1.63 -35.94 4.72
C LYS A 464 1.34 -34.47 5.03
N ARG A 465 1.54 -33.55 4.08
CA ARG A 465 1.12 -32.14 4.23
C ARG A 465 -0.38 -31.96 4.42
N GLU A 466 -1.20 -32.74 3.72
CA GLU A 466 -2.65 -32.70 3.90
C GLU A 466 -3.05 -33.21 5.29
N ARG A 467 -2.46 -34.33 5.73
CA ARG A 467 -2.66 -34.89 7.08
C ARG A 467 -2.19 -33.96 8.19
N GLU A 468 -1.12 -33.20 7.94
CA GLU A 468 -0.60 -32.20 8.88
C GLU A 468 -1.66 -31.12 9.15
N LYS A 469 -2.30 -30.61 8.11
CA LYS A 469 -3.40 -29.63 8.26
C LYS A 469 -4.56 -30.20 9.06
N ILE A 470 -4.95 -31.45 8.79
CA ILE A 470 -6.04 -32.12 9.53
C ILE A 470 -5.65 -32.28 11.01
N CYS A 471 -4.40 -32.65 11.29
CA CYS A 471 -3.89 -32.78 12.65
C CYS A 471 -3.88 -31.44 13.41
N LEU A 472 -3.33 -30.39 12.80
CA LEU A 472 -3.32 -29.05 13.37
C LEU A 472 -4.73 -28.54 13.63
N ASP A 473 -5.67 -28.80 12.71
CA ASP A 473 -7.08 -28.42 12.89
C ASP A 473 -7.73 -29.18 14.05
N ALA A 474 -7.43 -30.47 14.23
CA ALA A 474 -7.92 -31.24 15.38
C ALA A 474 -7.43 -30.67 16.71
N PHE A 475 -6.14 -30.30 16.82
CA PHE A 475 -5.62 -29.61 18.01
C PHE A 475 -6.29 -28.26 18.22
N ARG A 476 -6.42 -27.44 17.17
CA ARG A 476 -7.09 -26.13 17.22
C ARG A 476 -8.52 -26.26 17.75
N GLN A 477 -9.31 -27.19 17.21
CA GLN A 477 -10.69 -27.41 17.64
C GLN A 477 -10.79 -27.81 19.11
N GLU A 478 -9.87 -28.64 19.61
CA GLU A 478 -9.82 -28.99 21.04
C GLU A 478 -9.49 -27.76 21.90
N MET A 479 -8.54 -26.92 21.50
CA MET A 479 -8.22 -25.69 22.22
C MET A 479 -9.43 -24.73 22.24
N GLN A 480 -10.16 -24.58 21.13
CA GLN A 480 -11.39 -23.78 21.10
C GLN A 480 -12.46 -24.29 22.07
N LYS A 481 -12.60 -25.62 22.23
CA LYS A 481 -13.53 -26.20 23.22
C LYS A 481 -13.16 -25.86 24.67
N LEU A 482 -11.88 -25.60 24.94
CA LEU A 482 -11.42 -25.16 26.26
C LEU A 482 -11.71 -23.67 26.53
N GLY A 483 -12.07 -22.92 25.49
CA GLY A 483 -12.39 -21.49 25.58
C GLY A 483 -11.30 -20.55 25.06
N PHE A 484 -10.22 -21.07 24.47
CA PHE A 484 -9.25 -20.24 23.75
C PHE A 484 -9.91 -19.65 22.50
N ASP A 485 -9.64 -18.38 22.20
CA ASP A 485 -10.07 -17.77 20.94
C ASP A 485 -9.38 -18.46 19.75
N GLU A 486 -9.90 -18.25 18.53
CA GLU A 486 -9.41 -18.95 17.34
C GLU A 486 -7.90 -18.80 17.10
N GLU A 487 -7.35 -17.63 17.37
CA GLU A 487 -5.94 -17.32 17.14
C GLU A 487 -5.06 -18.00 18.18
N ALA A 488 -5.40 -17.84 19.47
CA ALA A 488 -4.71 -18.51 20.57
C ALA A 488 -4.80 -20.04 20.45
N ALA A 489 -5.97 -20.56 20.06
CA ALA A 489 -6.20 -21.98 19.83
C ALA A 489 -5.34 -22.55 18.69
N GLY A 490 -5.22 -21.81 17.59
CA GLY A 490 -4.37 -22.18 16.46
C GLY A 490 -2.89 -22.24 16.85
N ARG A 491 -2.39 -21.21 17.56
CA ARG A 491 -1.00 -21.16 18.05
C ARG A 491 -0.70 -22.29 19.02
N LEU A 492 -1.47 -22.37 20.10
CA LEU A 492 -1.29 -23.37 21.15
C LEU A 492 -1.40 -24.77 20.57
N GLY A 493 -2.37 -25.03 19.68
CA GLY A 493 -2.49 -26.31 18.99
C GLY A 493 -1.27 -26.65 18.15
N GLY A 494 -0.72 -25.67 17.41
CA GLY A 494 0.51 -25.83 16.65
C GLY A 494 1.75 -26.09 17.52
N ASP A 495 1.85 -25.42 18.66
CA ASP A 495 2.98 -25.60 19.58
C ASP A 495 2.89 -26.96 20.30
N VAL A 496 1.70 -27.40 20.72
CA VAL A 496 1.47 -28.76 21.23
C VAL A 496 1.86 -29.81 20.17
N PHE A 497 1.48 -29.59 18.90
CA PHE A 497 1.86 -30.48 17.80
C PHE A 497 3.38 -30.54 17.59
N LYS A 498 4.06 -29.38 17.56
CA LYS A 498 5.52 -29.30 17.39
C LYS A 498 6.26 -29.97 18.54
N GLU A 499 5.89 -29.68 19.78
CA GLU A 499 6.47 -30.31 20.97
C GLU A 499 6.34 -31.83 20.91
N ARG A 500 5.16 -32.33 20.50
CA ARG A 500 4.92 -33.76 20.30
C ARG A 500 5.78 -34.36 19.18
N CYS A 501 5.86 -33.68 18.03
CA CYS A 501 6.62 -34.08 16.85
C CYS A 501 8.13 -34.12 17.10
N GLN A 502 8.69 -33.11 17.74
CA GLN A 502 10.13 -32.95 17.88
C GLN A 502 10.74 -33.90 18.92
N MET A 503 9.93 -34.40 19.86
CA MET A 503 10.45 -35.16 21.01
C MET A 503 10.04 -36.63 21.04
N GLY A 504 9.12 -37.11 20.17
CA GLY A 504 8.70 -38.52 20.09
C GLY A 504 7.97 -39.08 21.34
N ARG A 505 7.99 -38.33 22.44
CA ARG A 505 7.29 -38.44 23.73
C ARG A 505 7.13 -37.01 24.24
N LEU A 506 6.08 -36.69 24.98
CA LEU A 506 6.06 -35.47 25.82
C LEU A 506 7.11 -35.70 26.94
N ASP A 507 8.40 -35.51 26.66
CA ASP A 507 9.50 -35.84 27.58
C ASP A 507 10.14 -34.56 28.14
N TRP A 508 9.46 -34.03 29.16
CA TRP A 508 9.96 -33.16 30.21
C TRP A 508 11.29 -33.73 30.70
N GLN A 509 12.38 -33.05 30.37
CA GLN A 509 13.76 -33.42 30.69
C GLN A 509 13.95 -33.77 32.18
N LYS A 510 13.69 -35.01 32.61
CA LYS A 510 14.02 -35.65 33.90
C LYS A 510 13.77 -34.89 35.23
N ASN A 511 13.37 -33.61 35.24
CA ASN A 511 13.48 -32.71 36.39
C ASN A 511 12.39 -31.61 36.48
N ILE A 512 11.46 -31.49 35.52
CA ILE A 512 10.39 -30.46 35.55
C ILE A 512 9.01 -31.14 35.70
N PRO A 513 8.18 -30.78 36.69
CA PRO A 513 6.83 -31.34 36.87
C PRO A 513 5.91 -31.14 35.66
N PHE A 514 4.98 -32.08 35.42
CA PHE A 514 4.00 -32.05 34.32
C PHE A 514 3.14 -30.76 34.28
N GLU A 515 2.87 -30.12 35.41
CA GLU A 515 2.08 -28.89 35.37
C GLU A 515 2.93 -27.71 34.89
N GLU A 516 4.21 -27.68 35.28
CA GLU A 516 5.12 -26.56 35.03
C GLU A 516 5.47 -26.40 33.54
N SER A 517 5.81 -27.46 32.82
CA SER A 517 5.98 -27.35 31.35
C SER A 517 4.68 -27.17 30.55
N MET A 518 3.49 -27.52 31.06
CA MET A 518 2.23 -27.18 30.37
C MET A 518 1.98 -25.68 30.50
N GLN A 519 2.22 -25.12 31.69
CA GLN A 519 2.23 -23.67 31.88
C GLN A 519 3.35 -22.99 31.08
N ARG A 520 4.53 -23.61 30.95
CA ARG A 520 5.61 -23.10 30.10
C ARG A 520 5.17 -23.04 28.64
N LEU A 521 4.49 -24.08 28.14
CA LEU A 521 3.99 -24.12 26.77
C LEU A 521 2.98 -23.00 26.52
N LEU A 522 2.03 -22.80 27.44
CA LEU A 522 1.07 -21.68 27.37
C LEU A 522 1.76 -20.32 27.38
N ARG A 523 2.79 -20.14 28.21
CA ARG A 523 3.57 -18.89 28.27
C ARG A 523 4.38 -18.66 27.00
N GLN A 524 4.93 -19.72 26.40
CA GLN A 524 5.66 -19.65 25.14
C GLN A 524 4.75 -19.32 23.96
N SER A 525 3.51 -19.84 23.96
CA SER A 525 2.52 -19.53 22.93
C SER A 525 1.81 -18.19 23.14
N GLY A 526 2.00 -17.56 24.31
CA GLY A 526 1.31 -16.35 24.73
C GLY A 526 -0.20 -16.56 24.94
N SER A 527 -0.64 -17.79 25.17
CA SER A 527 -2.07 -18.15 25.24
C SER A 527 -2.61 -18.15 26.67
N ASN A 528 -1.77 -17.97 27.69
CA ASN A 528 -2.19 -17.90 29.08
C ASN A 528 -2.86 -16.56 29.46
N TRP A 529 -2.84 -15.55 28.59
CA TRP A 529 -3.31 -14.21 28.92
C TRP A 529 -4.82 -14.05 28.75
N LYS A 530 -5.43 -13.34 29.69
CA LYS A 530 -6.85 -13.03 29.67
C LYS A 530 -7.14 -11.91 28.67
N LEU A 531 -8.12 -12.12 27.79
CA LEU A 531 -8.62 -11.07 26.91
C LEU A 531 -9.47 -10.04 27.68
N ALA A 532 -9.56 -8.82 27.16
CA ALA A 532 -10.45 -7.80 27.72
C ALA A 532 -11.93 -8.23 27.64
N GLU A 533 -12.71 -8.00 28.71
CA GLU A 533 -14.12 -8.45 28.79
C GLU A 533 -15.12 -7.47 28.16
N HIS A 534 -14.89 -6.18 28.35
CA HIS A 534 -15.76 -5.11 27.84
C HIS A 534 -15.06 -4.39 26.69
N THR A 535 -15.18 -4.95 25.49
CA THR A 535 -14.44 -4.48 24.31
C THR A 535 -15.26 -3.57 23.41
N ILE A 536 -14.54 -2.70 22.70
CA ILE A 536 -15.00 -1.97 21.52
C ILE A 536 -14.12 -2.37 20.32
N SER A 537 -14.47 -1.97 19.10
CA SER A 537 -13.57 -2.17 17.97
C SER A 537 -12.38 -1.21 18.05
N SER A 538 -11.23 -1.62 17.51
CA SER A 538 -10.03 -0.76 17.48
C SER A 538 -10.28 0.53 16.68
N LYS A 539 -11.09 0.48 15.63
CA LYS A 539 -11.57 1.69 14.95
C LYS A 539 -12.33 2.64 15.87
N GLU A 540 -13.29 2.14 16.65
CA GLU A 540 -14.05 2.98 17.59
C GLU A 540 -13.13 3.60 18.66
N TYR A 541 -12.15 2.84 19.15
CA TYR A 541 -11.12 3.32 20.06
C TYR A 541 -10.33 4.49 19.45
N TRP A 542 -9.78 4.31 18.25
CA TRP A 542 -8.97 5.33 17.59
C TRP A 542 -9.78 6.55 17.15
N GLU A 543 -11.01 6.38 16.65
CA GLU A 543 -11.89 7.50 16.31
C GLU A 543 -12.24 8.32 17.56
N THR A 544 -12.46 7.67 18.70
CA THR A 544 -12.65 8.34 20.00
C THR A 544 -11.39 9.10 20.39
N TYR A 545 -10.21 8.48 20.30
CA TYR A 545 -8.92 9.12 20.57
C TYR A 545 -8.71 10.36 19.70
N PHE A 546 -8.91 10.27 18.38
CA PHE A 546 -8.73 11.41 17.47
C PHE A 546 -9.80 12.50 17.63
N THR A 547 -10.98 12.16 18.15
CA THR A 547 -11.98 13.16 18.53
C THR A 547 -11.51 13.98 19.74
N GLN A 548 -10.84 13.34 20.69
CA GLN A 548 -10.26 13.98 21.87
C GLN A 548 -8.95 14.72 21.57
N HIS A 549 -8.18 14.23 20.60
CA HIS A 549 -6.87 14.76 20.19
C HIS A 549 -6.81 15.05 18.67
N PRO A 550 -7.61 15.99 18.15
CA PRO A 550 -7.74 16.22 16.71
C PRO A 550 -6.42 16.61 16.02
N GLN A 551 -5.52 17.30 16.72
CA GLN A 551 -4.19 17.68 16.22
C GLN A 551 -3.24 16.48 16.02
N GLN A 552 -3.51 15.36 16.70
CA GLN A 552 -2.72 14.13 16.63
C GLN A 552 -3.26 13.16 15.56
N LYS A 553 -4.42 13.46 14.95
CA LYS A 553 -4.95 12.64 13.88
C LYS A 553 -3.98 12.64 12.68
N PRO A 554 -3.57 11.47 12.18
CA PRO A 554 -2.79 11.38 10.96
C PRO A 554 -3.54 11.96 9.76
N LYS A 555 -2.80 12.56 8.83
CA LYS A 555 -3.37 13.12 7.61
C LYS A 555 -3.99 12.06 6.71
N HIS A 556 -3.31 10.92 6.60
CA HIS A 556 -3.70 9.79 5.75
C HIS A 556 -3.90 8.55 6.61
N LEU A 557 -5.16 8.27 6.98
CA LEU A 557 -5.52 7.18 7.89
C LEU A 557 -6.32 6.11 7.15
N ILE A 558 -5.86 4.87 7.23
CA ILE A 558 -6.50 3.69 6.64
C ILE A 558 -6.81 2.69 7.76
N PHE A 559 -8.06 2.23 7.80
CA PHE A 559 -8.46 1.10 8.63
C PHE A 559 -8.38 -0.19 7.81
N TYR A 560 -7.87 -1.26 8.40
CA TYR A 560 -7.66 -2.55 7.73
C TYR A 560 -8.08 -3.74 8.58
N ASP A 561 -8.28 -4.90 7.93
CA ASP A 561 -8.48 -6.18 8.59
C ASP A 561 -7.49 -7.22 8.09
N GLY A 562 -7.30 -8.28 8.89
CA GLY A 562 -6.46 -9.41 8.52
C GLY A 562 -4.98 -9.17 8.77
N ASP A 563 -4.14 -9.87 8.00
CA ASP A 563 -2.69 -9.78 8.10
C ASP A 563 -2.20 -8.39 7.62
N PRO A 564 -1.36 -7.66 8.40
CA PRO A 564 -0.91 -6.32 8.06
C PRO A 564 -0.23 -6.20 6.68
N THR A 565 0.57 -7.20 6.29
CA THR A 565 1.28 -7.17 5.01
C THR A 565 0.32 -7.42 3.86
N SER A 566 -0.57 -8.40 4.00
CA SER A 566 -1.61 -8.73 3.02
C SER A 566 -2.59 -7.57 2.83
N ALA A 567 -2.96 -6.86 3.89
CA ALA A 567 -3.80 -5.67 3.84
C ALA A 567 -3.24 -4.56 2.93
N ILE A 568 -1.92 -4.37 2.91
CA ILE A 568 -1.27 -3.41 2.00
C ILE A 568 -1.46 -3.85 0.55
N TYR A 569 -1.23 -5.12 0.23
CA TYR A 569 -1.39 -5.63 -1.13
C TYR A 569 -2.84 -5.57 -1.60
N GLU A 570 -3.80 -5.90 -0.74
CA GLU A 570 -5.23 -5.74 -1.02
C GLU A 570 -5.60 -4.26 -1.25
N PHE A 571 -5.05 -3.37 -0.42
CA PHE A 571 -5.22 -1.93 -0.57
C PHE A 571 -4.68 -1.43 -1.91
N GLN A 572 -3.49 -1.88 -2.33
CA GLN A 572 -2.90 -1.54 -3.62
C GLN A 572 -3.75 -2.02 -4.79
N GLN A 573 -4.20 -3.28 -4.75
CA GLN A 573 -5.07 -3.86 -5.78
C GLN A 573 -6.39 -3.10 -5.89
N LYS A 574 -7.06 -2.84 -4.76
CA LYS A 574 -8.33 -2.08 -4.70
C LYS A 574 -8.19 -0.67 -5.28
N ASN A 575 -7.01 -0.08 -5.16
CA ASN A 575 -6.74 1.28 -5.60
C ASN A 575 -5.98 1.38 -6.94
N ASN A 576 -5.85 0.29 -7.71
CA ASN A 576 -5.16 0.26 -9.00
C ASN A 576 -3.69 0.76 -8.94
N ILE A 577 -3.02 0.58 -7.81
CA ILE A 577 -1.59 0.91 -7.65
C ILE A 577 -0.74 -0.17 -8.34
N GLY A 578 0.32 0.25 -9.04
CA GLY A 578 1.23 -0.63 -9.78
C GLY A 578 1.12 -0.57 -11.30
N ARG A 579 0.17 0.19 -11.86
CA ARG A 579 0.10 0.42 -13.31
C ARG A 579 1.21 1.34 -13.84
N ALA A 580 1.81 2.14 -12.97
CA ALA A 580 2.91 3.07 -13.28
C ALA A 580 4.30 2.51 -12.87
N ASP A 581 4.43 1.20 -12.69
CA ASP A 581 5.69 0.57 -12.27
C ASP A 581 6.81 0.78 -13.31
N THR A 582 7.82 1.55 -12.92
CA THR A 582 9.00 1.90 -13.71
C THR A 582 10.26 1.20 -13.21
N SER A 583 10.17 0.32 -12.21
CA SER A 583 11.30 -0.40 -11.61
C SER A 583 12.11 -1.23 -12.63
N GLY A 584 11.45 -1.72 -13.69
CA GLY A 584 12.13 -2.41 -14.79
C GLY A 584 13.13 -1.53 -15.56
N THR A 585 12.92 -0.21 -15.58
CA THR A 585 13.81 0.78 -16.22
C THR A 585 14.67 1.55 -15.21
N GLU A 586 14.12 1.85 -14.04
CA GLU A 586 14.78 2.62 -12.97
C GLU A 586 15.67 1.73 -12.08
N GLY A 587 15.55 0.41 -12.20
CA GLY A 587 16.30 -0.55 -11.42
C GLY A 587 15.78 -0.73 -10.00
N LYS A 588 16.50 -1.56 -9.23
CA LYS A 588 16.13 -1.98 -7.86
C LYS A 588 16.13 -0.84 -6.83
N LEU A 589 16.82 0.25 -7.14
CA LEU A 589 16.92 1.47 -6.31
C LEU A 589 15.99 2.58 -6.81
N LEU A 590 15.11 2.28 -7.77
CA LEU A 590 14.12 3.21 -8.34
C LEU A 590 14.74 4.49 -8.93
N GLY A 591 15.99 4.37 -9.41
CA GLY A 591 16.78 5.45 -10.00
C GLY A 591 17.24 6.53 -9.01
N PHE A 592 17.33 6.19 -7.72
CA PHE A 592 17.89 7.00 -6.65
C PHE A 592 19.23 6.47 -6.14
N ASP A 593 20.05 5.89 -7.04
CA ASP A 593 21.38 5.36 -6.75
C ASP A 593 22.31 6.39 -6.09
N ASP A 594 22.12 7.69 -6.40
CA ASP A 594 22.85 8.80 -5.80
C ASP A 594 22.57 8.97 -4.30
N LYS A 595 21.41 8.52 -3.81
CA LYS A 595 20.99 8.59 -2.40
C LYS A 595 21.33 7.33 -1.61
N HIS A 596 21.70 6.27 -2.30
CA HIS A 596 22.06 5.01 -1.67
C HIS A 596 23.47 5.08 -1.10
N ILE A 597 23.60 4.66 0.16
CA ILE A 597 24.87 4.51 0.88
C ILE A 597 25.27 3.03 0.82
N PHE A 598 26.34 2.75 0.08
CA PHE A 598 26.78 1.37 -0.16
C PHE A 598 27.53 0.76 1.02
N ASP A 599 28.27 1.59 1.76
CA ASP A 599 29.06 1.22 2.93
C ASP A 599 28.86 2.28 4.02
N MET A 600 28.17 1.90 5.09
CA MET A 600 27.86 2.80 6.21
C MET A 600 29.09 3.15 7.06
N HIS A 601 30.19 2.38 6.95
CA HIS A 601 31.42 2.66 7.71
C HIS A 601 32.20 3.80 7.10
N GLU A 602 32.24 3.87 5.77
CA GLU A 602 33.12 4.78 5.03
C GLU A 602 32.38 6.00 4.46
N ASP A 603 31.06 5.90 4.24
CA ASP A 603 30.30 7.00 3.65
C ASP A 603 30.01 8.10 4.67
N PRO A 604 30.51 9.34 4.48
CA PRO A 604 30.32 10.43 5.43
C PRO A 604 28.84 10.81 5.60
N ARG A 605 27.98 10.52 4.62
CA ARG A 605 26.54 10.83 4.70
C ARG A 605 25.85 10.04 5.81
N ALA A 606 26.32 8.82 6.11
CA ALA A 606 25.81 7.99 7.21
C ALA A 606 26.24 8.49 8.59
N ASN A 607 27.30 9.33 8.65
CA ASN A 607 27.88 9.85 9.88
C ASN A 607 27.57 11.34 10.09
N THR A 608 26.53 11.85 9.41
CA THR A 608 26.11 13.24 9.51
C THR A 608 25.85 13.63 10.98
N GLY A 609 26.42 14.77 11.41
CA GLY A 609 26.32 15.28 12.78
C GLY A 609 27.15 14.53 13.83
N HIS A 610 28.03 13.61 13.45
CA HIS A 610 28.90 12.89 14.39
C HIS A 610 29.94 13.84 15.00
N ASP A 611 30.69 14.54 14.15
CA ASP A 611 31.78 15.44 14.58
C ASP A 611 31.27 16.53 15.53
N GLU A 612 30.12 17.14 15.23
CA GLU A 612 29.48 18.18 16.06
C GLU A 612 29.08 17.65 17.45
N LEU A 613 28.56 16.41 17.50
CA LEU A 613 28.22 15.74 18.76
C LEU A 613 29.48 15.45 19.57
N VAL A 614 30.52 14.93 18.94
CA VAL A 614 31.81 14.62 19.58
C VAL A 614 32.47 15.89 20.11
N GLU A 615 32.51 16.96 19.31
CA GLU A 615 33.07 18.25 19.73
C GLU A 615 32.32 18.81 20.95
N THR A 616 30.99 18.79 20.92
CA THR A 616 30.17 19.25 22.04
C THR A 616 30.39 18.39 23.27
N ALA A 617 30.46 17.07 23.12
CA ALA A 617 30.70 16.14 24.20
C ALA A 617 32.08 16.32 24.84
N HIS A 618 33.15 16.45 24.03
CA HIS A 618 34.51 16.71 24.53
C HIS A 618 34.59 18.01 25.32
N ARG A 619 33.94 19.08 24.85
CA ARG A 619 33.87 20.34 25.60
C ARG A 619 33.19 20.17 26.96
N ILE A 620 32.08 19.43 27.02
CA ILE A 620 31.37 19.15 28.30
C ILE A 620 32.25 18.32 29.24
N ILE A 621 32.93 17.29 28.72
CA ILE A 621 33.85 16.44 29.48
C ILE A 621 34.99 17.28 30.07
N ALA A 622 35.66 18.10 29.25
CA ALA A 622 36.76 18.96 29.69
C ALA A 622 36.32 19.90 30.82
N VAL A 623 35.17 20.56 30.69
CA VAL A 623 34.61 21.44 31.73
C VAL A 623 34.29 20.66 33.02
N HIS A 624 33.74 19.45 32.89
CA HIS A 624 33.43 18.59 34.04
C HIS A 624 34.69 18.24 34.84
N TYR A 625 35.78 17.83 34.21
CA TYR A 625 36.99 17.42 34.94
C TYR A 625 37.94 18.57 35.30
N MET A 626 37.92 19.71 34.59
CA MET A 626 38.64 20.92 35.02
C MET A 626 38.06 21.53 36.30
N SER A 627 36.76 21.37 36.54
CA SER A 627 36.08 21.89 37.75
C SER A 627 36.26 21.01 39.00
N HIS A 628 36.58 19.72 38.84
CA HIS A 628 36.85 18.78 39.94
C HIS A 628 38.33 18.64 40.29
N GLY A 629 39.24 19.21 39.48
CA GLY A 629 40.68 19.22 39.70
C GLY A 629 41.23 20.39 40.52
N ARG A 630 40.37 21.19 41.17
CA ARG A 630 40.77 22.30 42.07
C ARG A 630 40.46 22.01 43.53
#